data_AF-A0A940LGT4-F1
#
_entry.id   AF-A0A940LGT4-F1
#
_cell.length_a   1.000
_cell.length_b   1.000
_cell.length_c   1.000
_cell.angle_alpha   90.00
_cell.angle_beta   90.00
_cell.angle_gamma   90.00
#
_symmetry.space_group_name_H-M   'P 1'
#
loop_
_entity.id
_entity.type
_entity.pdbx_description
1 polymer ?
#
loop_
_entity_poly.entity_id
_entity_poly.type
_entity_poly.pdbx_seq_one_letter_code
_entity_poly.pdbx_strand_id
1 'polypeptide(L)'
;LTISALVWSISPAKTAKQSDVILLKKDFEQKIAQVHKENRALNAKIDNVKDQTSVDPGIRYVSGGTGFLIDTKGYLITNAHVVKDAEHVAVQSSNGKDLRAKVIYSDLEKDIAILKITDKNFKPSSFIPYSIKRSSGELAESIFTLGYSRKDNDIVYGDGYIASKTGIDGDTLSCQITIAANKGNSGSPILNKNGEVIGILTKKENTVEGAVFALRSKYIIEALNALQKDSSYKNIKLPTSSALKGKDRTQQVKTIGDYVFMVKVD
;
A
#
# COMPACT_ATOMS: atom_id res chain seq x y z
N LEU A 1 9.64 -7.99 -72.80
CA LEU A 1 8.16 -7.91 -72.71
C LEU A 1 7.80 -7.81 -71.23
N THR A 2 7.01 -6.80 -70.93
CA THR A 2 6.72 -6.17 -69.62
C THR A 2 6.03 -7.09 -68.62
N ILE A 3 6.53 -7.11 -67.38
CA ILE A 3 5.86 -7.70 -66.22
C ILE A 3 4.76 -6.71 -65.79
N SER A 4 3.48 -7.08 -66.01
CA SER A 4 2.34 -6.29 -65.55
C SER A 4 1.92 -6.79 -64.16
N ALA A 5 2.21 -6.02 -63.12
CA ALA A 5 1.77 -6.30 -61.76
C ALA A 5 0.28 -5.93 -61.63
N LEU A 6 -0.57 -6.92 -61.37
CA LEU A 6 -1.97 -6.71 -61.02
C LEU A 6 -2.03 -6.38 -59.52
N VAL A 7 -2.00 -5.10 -59.18
CA VAL A 7 -2.24 -4.64 -57.80
C VAL A 7 -3.74 -4.70 -57.53
N TRP A 8 -4.18 -5.63 -56.69
CA TRP A 8 -5.51 -5.57 -56.11
C TRP A 8 -5.55 -4.41 -55.11
N SER A 9 -6.17 -3.31 -55.50
CA SER A 9 -6.56 -2.25 -54.57
C SER A 9 -7.65 -2.79 -53.66
N ILE A 10 -7.30 -3.11 -52.40
CA ILE A 10 -8.30 -3.27 -51.36
C ILE A 10 -8.85 -1.86 -51.10
N SER A 11 -9.99 -1.54 -51.71
CA SER A 11 -10.80 -0.40 -51.30
C SER A 11 -11.14 -0.56 -49.81
N PRO A 12 -10.99 0.47 -48.96
CA PRO A 12 -11.38 0.36 -47.57
C PRO A 12 -12.88 0.06 -47.52
N ALA A 13 -13.23 -1.12 -47.01
CA ALA A 13 -14.61 -1.45 -46.68
C ALA A 13 -15.11 -0.41 -45.67
N LYS A 14 -16.21 0.29 -46.02
CA LYS A 14 -17.04 1.19 -45.21
C LYS A 14 -16.37 1.74 -43.94
N THR A 15 -16.04 3.03 -43.96
CA THR A 15 -15.74 3.82 -42.74
C THR A 15 -16.80 3.52 -41.67
N ALA A 16 -16.39 2.87 -40.57
CA ALA A 16 -17.28 2.57 -39.47
C ALA A 16 -17.99 3.85 -39.02
N LYS A 17 -19.32 3.84 -38.92
CA LYS A 17 -20.04 5.04 -38.49
C LYS A 17 -19.61 5.34 -37.06
N GLN A 18 -19.49 6.62 -36.72
CA GLN A 18 -19.13 7.06 -35.37
C GLN A 18 -20.06 6.48 -34.30
N SER A 19 -21.33 6.24 -34.65
CA SER A 19 -22.30 5.52 -33.82
C SER A 19 -21.88 4.10 -33.46
N ASP A 20 -21.27 3.38 -34.39
CA ASP A 20 -20.90 1.97 -34.23
C ASP A 20 -19.69 1.85 -33.31
N VAL A 21 -18.74 2.80 -33.42
CA VAL A 21 -17.59 2.91 -32.50
C VAL A 21 -18.05 3.26 -31.08
N ILE A 22 -19.03 4.16 -30.93
CA ILE A 22 -19.59 4.53 -29.63
C ILE A 22 -20.33 3.33 -29.00
N LEU A 23 -21.12 2.60 -29.79
CA LEU A 23 -21.84 1.41 -29.33
C LEU A 23 -20.88 0.29 -28.91
N LEU A 24 -19.84 0.05 -29.72
CA LEU A 24 -18.80 -0.94 -29.41
C LEU A 24 -18.05 -0.59 -28.13
N LYS A 25 -17.69 0.70 -27.94
CA LYS A 25 -17.08 1.16 -26.69
C LYS A 25 -17.99 0.89 -25.50
N LYS A 26 -19.29 1.16 -25.63
CA LYS A 26 -20.26 0.91 -24.55
C LYS A 26 -20.41 -0.58 -24.22
N ASP A 27 -20.46 -1.45 -25.23
CA ASP A 27 -20.51 -2.91 -25.03
C ASP A 27 -19.23 -3.44 -24.37
N PHE A 28 -18.09 -2.89 -24.75
CA PHE A 28 -16.79 -3.23 -24.16
C PHE A 28 -16.72 -2.83 -22.68
N GLU A 29 -17.13 -1.61 -22.32
CA GLU A 29 -17.20 -1.16 -20.93
C GLU A 29 -18.16 -2.02 -20.09
N GLN A 30 -19.29 -2.45 -20.67
CA GLN A 30 -20.24 -3.35 -20.01
C GLN A 30 -19.66 -4.74 -19.76
N LYS A 31 -18.97 -5.32 -20.75
CA LYS A 31 -18.26 -6.59 -20.60
C LYS A 31 -17.15 -6.51 -19.56
N ILE A 32 -16.37 -5.43 -19.53
CA ILE A 32 -15.36 -5.19 -18.48
C ILE A 32 -16.02 -5.19 -17.09
N ALA A 33 -17.11 -4.44 -16.93
CA ALA A 33 -17.84 -4.37 -15.66
C ALA A 33 -18.39 -5.75 -15.24
N GLN A 34 -18.86 -6.54 -16.20
CA GLN A 34 -19.35 -7.90 -15.95
C GLN A 34 -18.21 -8.84 -15.52
N VAL A 35 -17.09 -8.86 -16.24
CA VAL A 35 -15.90 -9.66 -15.88
C VAL A 35 -15.40 -9.30 -14.48
N HIS A 36 -15.35 -8.02 -14.12
CA HIS A 36 -15.01 -7.60 -12.76
C HIS A 36 -16.02 -8.08 -11.71
N LYS A 37 -17.31 -8.16 -12.04
CA LYS A 37 -18.34 -8.69 -11.14
C LYS A 37 -18.20 -10.20 -10.95
N GLU A 38 -17.94 -10.94 -12.02
CA GLU A 38 -17.75 -12.40 -11.99
C GLU A 38 -16.48 -12.78 -11.22
N ASN A 39 -15.35 -12.11 -11.51
CA ASN A 39 -14.11 -12.31 -10.76
C ASN A 39 -14.28 -12.04 -9.26
N ARG A 40 -15.08 -11.02 -8.89
CA ARG A 40 -15.41 -10.74 -7.48
C ARG A 40 -16.27 -11.83 -6.85
N ALA A 41 -17.27 -12.35 -7.55
CA ALA A 41 -18.10 -13.45 -7.05
C ALA A 41 -17.28 -14.74 -6.89
N LEU A 42 -16.34 -15.00 -7.80
CA LEU A 42 -15.39 -16.10 -7.70
C LEU A 42 -14.48 -15.92 -6.49
N ASN A 43 -13.89 -14.73 -6.33
CA ASN A 43 -13.04 -14.42 -5.19
C ASN A 43 -13.80 -14.56 -3.86
N ALA A 44 -15.04 -14.07 -3.76
CA ALA A 44 -15.85 -14.23 -2.55
C ALA A 44 -16.18 -15.70 -2.23
N LYS A 45 -16.33 -16.56 -3.24
CA LYS A 45 -16.51 -18.01 -3.04
C LYS A 45 -15.22 -18.68 -2.59
N ILE A 46 -14.09 -18.34 -3.22
CA ILE A 46 -12.75 -18.80 -2.81
C ILE A 46 -12.48 -18.37 -1.36
N ASP A 47 -12.85 -17.16 -1.01
CA ASP A 47 -12.70 -16.59 0.31
C ASP A 47 -13.47 -17.38 1.36
N ASN A 48 -14.73 -17.74 1.09
CA ASN A 48 -15.54 -18.56 2.00
C ASN A 48 -14.97 -19.98 2.19
N VAL A 49 -14.36 -20.56 1.14
CA VAL A 49 -13.72 -21.89 1.23
C VAL A 49 -12.42 -21.81 2.03
N LYS A 50 -11.61 -20.76 1.82
CA LYS A 50 -10.36 -20.52 2.57
C LYS A 50 -10.63 -20.09 4.02
N ASP A 51 -11.79 -19.52 4.33
CA ASP A 51 -12.15 -18.99 5.66
C ASP A 51 -12.60 -20.06 6.68
N GLN A 52 -12.57 -21.34 6.29
CA GLN A 52 -12.76 -22.48 7.20
C GLN A 52 -11.47 -22.94 7.90
N THR A 53 -10.31 -22.42 7.52
CA THR A 53 -9.03 -22.72 8.20
C THR A 53 -8.40 -21.42 8.69
N SER A 54 -7.99 -21.40 9.97
CA SER A 54 -6.95 -20.49 10.48
C SER A 54 -5.74 -20.46 9.54
N VAL A 55 -4.86 -19.45 9.66
CA VAL A 55 -3.54 -19.38 8.96
C VAL A 55 -3.04 -20.80 8.70
N ASP A 56 -2.97 -21.19 7.43
CA ASP A 56 -2.70 -22.58 7.05
C ASP A 56 -1.34 -22.96 7.66
N PRO A 57 -1.30 -23.96 8.59
CA PRO A 57 -0.06 -24.35 9.24
C PRO A 57 1.01 -24.86 8.24
N GLY A 58 0.64 -25.14 6.98
CA GLY A 58 1.56 -25.49 5.90
C GLY A 58 2.26 -24.29 5.21
N ILE A 59 1.79 -23.06 5.39
CA ILE A 59 2.36 -21.89 4.71
C ILE A 59 3.49 -21.30 5.56
N ARG A 60 4.72 -21.35 5.03
CA ARG A 60 5.88 -20.73 5.66
C ARG A 60 5.97 -19.25 5.29
N TYR A 61 5.41 -18.41 6.13
CA TYR A 61 5.57 -16.96 6.00
C TYR A 61 6.99 -16.52 6.35
N VAL A 62 7.58 -15.67 5.50
CA VAL A 62 8.82 -14.94 5.76
C VAL A 62 8.48 -13.46 5.98
N SER A 63 9.13 -12.83 6.96
CA SER A 63 8.98 -11.39 7.17
C SER A 63 9.51 -10.62 5.95
N GLY A 64 8.61 -9.87 5.31
CA GLY A 64 8.88 -9.08 4.11
C GLY A 64 9.06 -7.59 4.42
N GLY A 65 8.41 -7.08 5.46
CA GLY A 65 8.41 -5.65 5.77
C GLY A 65 7.53 -5.26 6.96
N THR A 66 7.18 -3.99 6.99
CA THR A 66 6.30 -3.36 7.97
C THR A 66 5.06 -2.79 7.27
N GLY A 67 3.96 -2.69 7.97
CA GLY A 67 2.79 -1.92 7.56
C GLY A 67 2.12 -1.29 8.77
N PHE A 68 1.18 -0.37 8.53
CA PHE A 68 0.47 0.31 9.61
C PHE A 68 -0.98 0.57 9.25
N LEU A 69 -1.83 0.66 10.28
CA LEU A 69 -3.27 0.79 10.12
C LEU A 69 -3.65 2.19 9.60
N ILE A 70 -4.55 2.25 8.62
CA ILE A 70 -5.10 3.51 8.08
C ILE A 70 -6.62 3.64 8.25
N ASP A 71 -7.30 2.56 8.65
CA ASP A 71 -8.71 2.56 9.04
C ASP A 71 -8.97 1.41 10.03
N THR A 72 -9.80 1.68 11.05
CA THR A 72 -10.06 0.76 12.17
C THR A 72 -10.67 -0.58 11.74
N LYS A 73 -11.24 -0.68 10.54
CA LYS A 73 -11.79 -1.91 9.96
C LYS A 73 -10.69 -2.86 9.45
N GLY A 74 -9.42 -2.61 9.74
CA GLY A 74 -8.32 -3.50 9.40
C GLY A 74 -7.70 -3.22 8.04
N TYR A 75 -7.70 -1.97 7.59
CA TYR A 75 -7.00 -1.57 6.36
C TYR A 75 -5.62 -1.06 6.72
N LEU A 76 -4.59 -1.62 6.08
CA LEU A 76 -3.19 -1.29 6.33
C LEU A 76 -2.53 -0.75 5.07
N ILE A 77 -1.50 0.06 5.26
CA ILE A 77 -0.57 0.48 4.21
C ILE A 77 0.75 -0.24 4.41
N THR A 78 1.37 -0.63 3.30
CA THR A 78 2.77 -1.07 3.21
C THR A 78 3.34 -0.68 1.83
N ASN A 79 4.59 -1.04 1.54
CA ASN A 79 5.16 -0.88 0.21
C ASN A 79 4.71 -1.99 -0.74
N ALA A 80 4.57 -1.67 -2.02
CA ALA A 80 4.14 -2.66 -3.01
C ALA A 80 5.19 -3.76 -3.23
N HIS A 81 6.48 -3.43 -3.17
CA HIS A 81 7.55 -4.43 -3.30
C HIS A 81 7.56 -5.46 -2.16
N VAL A 82 7.03 -5.12 -0.98
CA VAL A 82 6.97 -6.03 0.19
C VAL A 82 6.01 -7.20 -0.07
N VAL A 83 4.95 -6.95 -0.84
CA VAL A 83 3.88 -7.92 -1.14
C VAL A 83 3.84 -8.31 -2.62
N LYS A 84 4.90 -7.99 -3.35
CA LYS A 84 5.02 -8.33 -4.76
C LYS A 84 5.14 -9.84 -4.89
N ASP A 85 4.39 -10.42 -5.81
CA ASP A 85 4.37 -11.85 -6.13
C ASP A 85 3.89 -12.79 -4.99
N ALA A 86 3.44 -12.23 -3.86
CA ALA A 86 2.91 -12.99 -2.73
C ALA A 86 1.53 -13.57 -3.07
N GLU A 87 1.36 -14.89 -2.89
CA GLU A 87 0.05 -15.53 -3.01
C GLU A 87 -0.72 -15.41 -1.68
N HIS A 88 0.01 -15.42 -0.56
CA HIS A 88 -0.54 -15.34 0.78
C HIS A 88 0.14 -14.24 1.59
N VAL A 89 -0.68 -13.42 2.26
CA VAL A 89 -0.19 -12.35 3.13
C VAL A 89 -0.72 -12.55 4.54
N ALA A 90 0.17 -12.46 5.53
CA ALA A 90 -0.17 -12.40 6.93
C ALA A 90 0.39 -11.13 7.56
N VAL A 91 -0.27 -10.63 8.60
CA VAL A 91 0.20 -9.51 9.41
C VAL A 91 0.22 -9.88 10.88
N GLN A 92 1.20 -9.36 11.61
CA GLN A 92 1.39 -9.65 13.02
C GLN A 92 1.67 -8.35 13.78
N SER A 93 0.92 -8.07 14.84
CA SER A 93 1.27 -7.03 15.82
C SER A 93 2.29 -7.58 16.84
N SER A 94 2.96 -6.73 17.62
CA SER A 94 3.98 -7.16 18.60
C SER A 94 3.43 -8.24 19.53
N ASN A 95 4.10 -9.40 19.60
CA ASN A 95 3.71 -10.60 20.36
C ASN A 95 2.33 -11.19 20.01
N GLY A 96 1.74 -10.79 18.88
CA GLY A 96 0.43 -11.27 18.42
C GLY A 96 0.49 -12.59 17.66
N LYS A 97 -0.69 -13.15 17.36
CA LYS A 97 -0.81 -14.23 16.37
C LYS A 97 -0.80 -13.64 14.96
N ASP A 98 -0.39 -14.45 13.99
CA ASP A 98 -0.51 -14.09 12.58
C ASP A 98 -1.99 -13.97 12.20
N LEU A 99 -2.32 -12.88 11.50
CA LEU A 99 -3.66 -12.59 10.99
C LEU A 99 -3.61 -12.59 9.47
N ARG A 100 -4.49 -13.38 8.84
CA ARG A 100 -4.61 -13.41 7.38
C ARG A 100 -5.01 -12.04 6.84
N ALA A 101 -4.32 -11.60 5.79
CA ALA A 101 -4.58 -10.36 5.09
C ALA A 101 -4.61 -10.60 3.57
N LYS A 102 -5.14 -9.62 2.83
CA LYS A 102 -5.16 -9.63 1.36
C LYS A 102 -4.68 -8.31 0.82
N VAL A 103 -3.95 -8.35 -0.28
CA VAL A 103 -3.67 -7.17 -1.10
C VAL A 103 -4.96 -6.79 -1.81
N ILE A 104 -5.49 -5.60 -1.53
CA ILE A 104 -6.71 -5.08 -2.18
C ILE A 104 -6.42 -3.92 -3.15
N TYR A 105 -5.21 -3.37 -3.08
CA TYR A 105 -4.68 -2.36 -3.99
C TYR A 105 -3.17 -2.47 -4.02
N SER A 106 -2.56 -2.31 -5.20
CA SER A 106 -1.11 -2.22 -5.37
C SER A 106 -0.78 -1.29 -6.53
N ASP A 107 0.21 -0.42 -6.31
CA ASP A 107 0.82 0.46 -7.32
C ASP A 107 2.33 0.29 -7.19
N LEU A 108 2.91 -0.52 -8.08
CA LEU A 108 4.34 -0.84 -8.10
C LEU A 108 5.20 0.37 -8.50
N GLU A 109 4.67 1.29 -9.32
CA GLU A 109 5.42 2.47 -9.75
C GLU A 109 5.66 3.43 -8.58
N LYS A 110 4.64 3.63 -7.73
CA LYS A 110 4.73 4.45 -6.52
C LYS A 110 5.20 3.67 -5.29
N ASP A 111 5.37 2.36 -5.42
CA ASP A 111 5.75 1.46 -4.34
C ASP A 111 4.80 1.50 -3.13
N ILE A 112 3.50 1.40 -3.36
CA ILE A 112 2.46 1.45 -2.31
C ILE A 112 1.41 0.35 -2.50
N ALA A 113 1.04 -0.31 -1.40
CA ALA A 113 -0.03 -1.30 -1.37
C ALA A 113 -0.98 -1.06 -0.18
N ILE A 114 -2.27 -1.37 -0.39
CA ILE A 114 -3.27 -1.40 0.67
C ILE A 114 -3.62 -2.86 0.94
N LEU A 115 -3.51 -3.26 2.20
CA LEU A 115 -3.90 -4.57 2.68
C LEU A 115 -5.22 -4.49 3.45
N LYS A 116 -5.99 -5.58 3.45
CA LYS A 116 -7.15 -5.77 4.32
C LYS A 116 -6.96 -7.02 5.17
N ILE A 117 -6.99 -6.88 6.49
CA ILE A 117 -7.08 -8.04 7.40
C ILE A 117 -8.43 -8.72 7.19
N THR A 118 -8.41 -10.01 6.85
CA THR A 118 -9.61 -10.83 6.62
C THR A 118 -9.81 -11.88 7.71
N ASP A 119 -8.88 -11.98 8.67
CA ASP A 119 -8.96 -12.93 9.77
C ASP A 119 -10.07 -12.59 10.78
N LYS A 120 -10.86 -13.61 11.15
CA LYS A 120 -11.94 -13.50 12.15
C LYS A 120 -11.44 -13.14 13.54
N ASN A 121 -10.18 -13.42 13.86
CA ASN A 121 -9.58 -13.10 15.15
C ASN A 121 -9.13 -11.64 15.25
N PHE A 122 -9.18 -10.88 14.15
CA PHE A 122 -8.88 -9.45 14.19
C PHE A 122 -9.93 -8.71 15.02
N LYS A 123 -9.44 -7.97 16.02
CA LYS A 123 -10.26 -7.09 16.86
C LYS A 123 -10.08 -5.65 16.39
N PRO A 124 -11.09 -5.03 15.74
CA PRO A 124 -11.02 -3.63 15.33
C PRO A 124 -10.74 -2.72 16.53
N SER A 125 -9.83 -1.76 16.36
CA SER A 125 -9.67 -0.68 17.36
C SER A 125 -10.84 0.31 17.27
N SER A 126 -11.12 1.03 18.36
CA SER A 126 -12.12 2.10 18.36
C SER A 126 -11.63 3.37 17.66
N PHE A 127 -10.31 3.62 17.64
CA PHE A 127 -9.70 4.76 16.96
C PHE A 127 -8.24 4.48 16.59
N ILE A 128 -7.65 5.32 15.73
CA ILE A 128 -6.22 5.31 15.40
C ILE A 128 -5.58 6.57 16.01
N PRO A 129 -4.45 6.48 16.73
CA PRO A 129 -3.96 7.58 17.55
C PRO A 129 -3.19 8.65 16.77
N TYR A 130 -2.79 8.38 15.53
CA TYR A 130 -2.10 9.30 14.63
C TYR A 130 -2.99 9.72 13.46
N SER A 131 -2.66 10.84 12.82
CA SER A 131 -3.33 11.29 11.59
C SER A 131 -2.46 11.04 10.35
N ILE A 132 -3.07 11.08 9.16
CA ILE A 132 -2.33 11.16 7.89
C ILE A 132 -2.25 12.61 7.42
N LYS A 133 -1.04 13.17 7.34
CA LYS A 133 -0.82 14.56 6.92
C LYS A 133 -1.09 14.71 5.43
N ARG A 134 -1.81 15.75 5.03
CA ARG A 134 -2.07 16.07 3.61
C ARG A 134 -0.92 16.85 2.97
N SER A 135 -0.30 17.73 3.74
CA SER A 135 0.86 18.50 3.29
C SER A 135 2.14 17.67 3.35
N SER A 136 3.12 18.03 2.53
CA SER A 136 4.47 17.46 2.63
C SER A 136 5.14 17.93 3.92
N GLY A 137 6.09 17.12 4.41
CA GLY A 137 6.99 17.57 5.46
C GLY A 137 7.99 18.62 4.95
N GLU A 138 8.59 19.34 5.89
CA GLU A 138 9.53 20.43 5.61
C GLU A 138 10.99 20.00 5.81
N LEU A 139 11.91 20.70 5.15
CA LEU A 139 13.34 20.47 5.33
C LEU A 139 13.72 20.62 6.81
N ALA A 140 14.54 19.71 7.31
CA ALA A 140 14.94 19.61 8.73
C ALA A 140 13.78 19.35 9.72
N GLU A 141 12.57 19.00 9.26
CA GLU A 141 11.50 18.54 10.15
C GLU A 141 11.94 17.25 10.85
N SER A 142 11.92 17.24 12.18
CA SER A 142 12.24 16.05 12.97
C SER A 142 11.17 14.98 12.82
N ILE A 143 11.61 13.75 12.58
CA ILE A 143 10.76 12.60 12.30
C ILE A 143 11.21 11.38 13.10
N PHE A 144 10.33 10.40 13.17
CA PHE A 144 10.63 9.09 13.70
C PHE A 144 9.81 8.01 13.01
N THR A 145 10.22 6.77 13.19
CA THR A 145 9.57 5.60 12.63
C THR A 145 9.53 4.46 13.65
N LEU A 146 8.65 3.50 13.36
CA LEU A 146 8.55 2.23 14.06
C LEU A 146 8.39 1.14 13.01
N GLY A 147 9.20 0.09 13.10
CA GLY A 147 9.11 -1.02 12.16
C GLY A 147 9.80 -2.29 12.64
N TYR A 148 9.60 -3.37 11.90
CA TYR A 148 10.09 -4.70 12.24
C TYR A 148 11.33 -5.03 11.42
N SER A 149 12.50 -4.52 11.84
CA SER A 149 13.78 -4.79 11.17
C SER A 149 14.62 -5.92 11.77
N ARG A 150 14.14 -6.55 12.85
CA ARG A 150 14.86 -7.61 13.56
C ARG A 150 14.12 -8.95 13.45
N LYS A 151 14.88 -10.04 13.60
CA LYS A 151 14.38 -11.43 13.52
C LYS A 151 13.59 -11.89 14.74
N ASP A 152 13.69 -11.17 15.86
CA ASP A 152 12.97 -11.44 17.11
C ASP A 152 11.54 -10.88 17.10
N ASN A 153 11.08 -10.36 15.96
CA ASN A 153 9.73 -9.81 15.76
C ASN A 153 9.38 -8.65 16.70
N ASP A 154 10.39 -7.97 17.24
CA ASP A 154 10.18 -6.79 18.08
C ASP A 154 10.23 -5.49 17.25
N ILE A 155 9.52 -4.48 17.75
CA ILE A 155 9.44 -3.19 17.10
C ILE A 155 10.73 -2.41 17.34
N VAL A 156 11.29 -1.86 16.26
CA VAL A 156 12.49 -1.05 16.28
C VAL A 156 12.12 0.40 16.06
N TYR A 157 12.55 1.25 16.98
CA TYR A 157 12.45 2.68 16.88
C TYR A 157 13.61 3.25 16.06
N GLY A 158 13.31 4.23 15.21
CA GLY A 158 14.31 5.02 14.50
C GLY A 158 13.93 6.50 14.48
N ASP A 159 14.93 7.37 14.53
CA ASP A 159 14.77 8.82 14.55
C ASP A 159 15.68 9.53 13.54
N GLY A 160 15.28 10.73 13.14
CA GLY A 160 16.01 11.51 12.15
C GLY A 160 15.27 12.78 11.74
N TYR A 161 15.58 13.28 10.56
CA TYR A 161 14.95 14.45 9.96
C TYR A 161 14.78 14.28 8.45
N ILE A 162 13.96 15.15 7.85
CA ILE A 162 13.89 15.29 6.39
C ILE A 162 15.16 15.99 5.89
N ALA A 163 15.97 15.26 5.12
CA ALA A 163 17.22 15.72 4.55
C ALA A 163 17.05 16.43 3.21
N SER A 164 16.06 16.02 2.41
CA SER A 164 15.68 16.69 1.17
C SER A 164 14.18 16.57 0.96
N LYS A 165 13.57 17.62 0.42
CA LYS A 165 12.15 17.59 0.07
C LYS A 165 11.88 16.66 -1.12
N THR A 166 12.88 16.34 -1.94
CA THR A 166 12.75 15.45 -3.11
C THR A 166 13.60 14.19 -2.95
N GLY A 167 13.29 13.17 -3.73
CA GLY A 167 14.14 11.99 -3.88
C GLY A 167 15.27 12.19 -4.89
N ILE A 168 15.85 11.08 -5.34
CA ILE A 168 16.92 11.05 -6.36
C ILE A 168 16.41 11.72 -7.66
N ASP A 169 17.30 12.47 -8.32
CA ASP A 169 17.03 13.14 -9.61
C ASP A 169 15.78 14.03 -9.61
N GLY A 170 15.42 14.59 -8.45
CA GLY A 170 14.26 15.47 -8.30
C GLY A 170 12.92 14.73 -8.19
N ASP A 171 12.92 13.42 -7.90
CA ASP A 171 11.71 12.64 -7.65
C ASP A 171 10.78 13.33 -6.65
N THR A 172 9.63 13.81 -7.14
CA THR A 172 8.63 14.51 -6.32
C THR A 172 7.69 13.56 -5.58
N LEU A 173 7.78 12.25 -5.85
CA LEU A 173 7.04 11.23 -5.13
C LEU A 173 7.57 11.07 -3.69
N SER A 174 8.88 11.16 -3.54
CA SER A 174 9.57 10.88 -2.30
C SER A 174 10.23 12.12 -1.68
N CYS A 175 10.71 11.94 -0.45
CA CYS A 175 11.65 12.83 0.21
C CYS A 175 12.81 11.99 0.78
N GLN A 176 13.99 12.59 0.90
CA GLN A 176 15.13 11.93 1.53
C GLN A 176 15.08 12.16 3.05
N ILE A 177 15.39 11.12 3.81
CA ILE A 177 15.41 11.13 5.28
C ILE A 177 16.74 10.59 5.80
N THR A 178 17.03 10.84 7.08
CA THR A 178 18.26 10.37 7.73
C THR A 178 18.08 9.15 8.64
N ILE A 179 16.87 8.58 8.67
CA ILE A 179 16.60 7.39 9.48
C ILE A 179 17.35 6.20 8.87
N ALA A 180 18.05 5.43 9.69
CA ALA A 180 18.69 4.19 9.25
C ALA A 180 17.66 3.15 8.77
N ALA A 181 17.87 2.60 7.56
CA ALA A 181 16.96 1.63 6.96
C ALA A 181 17.59 0.23 6.84
N ASN A 182 17.14 -0.68 7.71
CA ASN A 182 17.47 -2.10 7.65
C ASN A 182 16.40 -2.87 6.88
N LYS A 183 16.71 -4.13 6.50
CA LYS A 183 15.70 -5.04 5.96
C LYS A 183 14.53 -5.13 6.95
N GLY A 184 13.29 -5.04 6.47
CA GLY A 184 12.09 -5.06 7.30
C GLY A 184 11.49 -3.68 7.62
N ASN A 185 12.25 -2.58 7.46
CA ASN A 185 11.71 -1.21 7.64
C ASN A 185 10.85 -0.72 6.46
N SER A 186 10.90 -1.38 5.29
CA SER A 186 10.03 -1.02 4.16
C SER A 186 8.56 -1.09 4.58
N GLY A 187 7.84 0.01 4.38
CA GLY A 187 6.42 0.14 4.71
C GLY A 187 6.16 0.72 6.10
N SER A 188 7.20 1.04 6.89
CA SER A 188 7.05 1.68 8.18
C SER A 188 6.48 3.11 8.06
N PRO A 189 5.61 3.55 8.99
CA PRO A 189 5.15 4.93 9.02
C PRO A 189 6.30 5.87 9.41
N ILE A 190 6.40 7.01 8.72
CA ILE A 190 7.23 8.14 9.13
C ILE A 190 6.34 9.17 9.79
N LEU A 191 6.56 9.46 11.07
CA LEU A 191 5.78 10.40 11.86
C LEU A 191 6.60 11.62 12.26
N ASN A 192 5.95 12.78 12.32
CA ASN A 192 6.55 13.97 12.95
C ASN A 192 6.22 14.04 14.45
N LYS A 193 6.76 15.06 15.14
CA LYS A 193 6.55 15.26 16.59
C LYS A 193 5.09 15.38 17.04
N ASN A 194 4.17 15.70 16.13
CA ASN A 194 2.73 15.81 16.44
C ASN A 194 1.99 14.47 16.29
N GLY A 195 2.69 13.39 15.92
CA GLY A 195 2.06 12.11 15.58
C GLY A 195 1.26 12.17 14.28
N GLU A 196 1.69 12.99 13.33
CA GLU A 196 1.15 13.01 11.97
C GLU A 196 2.05 12.14 11.11
N VAL A 197 1.49 11.15 10.42
CA VAL A 197 2.18 10.38 9.39
C VAL A 197 2.40 11.27 8.18
N ILE A 198 3.67 11.49 7.84
CA ILE A 198 4.09 12.34 6.72
C ILE A 198 4.62 11.53 5.53
N GLY A 199 4.78 10.22 5.70
CA GLY A 199 5.20 9.33 4.64
C GLY A 199 5.33 7.88 5.08
N ILE A 200 5.78 7.05 4.13
CA ILE A 200 6.05 5.63 4.28
C ILE A 200 7.52 5.41 3.94
N LEU A 201 8.29 4.82 4.85
CA LEU A 201 9.68 4.48 4.59
C LEU A 201 9.75 3.50 3.41
N THR A 202 10.49 3.83 2.36
CA THR A 202 10.76 2.94 1.23
C THR A 202 12.26 2.71 1.10
N LYS A 203 12.65 1.45 0.95
CA LYS A 203 14.01 1.07 0.61
C LYS A 203 14.02 0.60 -0.85
N LYS A 204 14.35 1.51 -1.77
CA LYS A 204 14.58 1.14 -3.17
C LYS A 204 15.96 0.46 -3.26
N GLU A 205 16.03 -0.76 -3.80
CA GLU A 205 17.29 -1.53 -3.92
C GLU A 205 18.38 -0.81 -4.74
N ASN A 206 17.99 0.15 -5.59
CA ASN A 206 18.87 0.85 -6.53
C ASN A 206 19.27 2.27 -6.08
N THR A 207 19.16 2.60 -4.79
CA THR A 207 19.53 3.94 -4.31
C THR A 207 21.02 4.05 -4.02
N VAL A 208 21.57 5.26 -4.23
CA VAL A 208 22.92 5.66 -3.79
C VAL A 208 23.20 5.11 -2.40
N GLU A 209 24.37 4.49 -2.23
CA GLU A 209 24.79 3.84 -0.99
C GLU A 209 24.59 4.79 0.22
N GLY A 210 23.71 4.40 1.14
CA GLY A 210 23.40 5.16 2.36
C GLY A 210 22.21 6.13 2.31
N ALA A 211 21.61 6.41 1.15
CA ALA A 211 20.43 7.27 1.07
C ALA A 211 19.13 6.51 1.39
N VAL A 212 18.28 7.08 2.23
CA VAL A 212 16.97 6.52 2.62
C VAL A 212 15.86 7.47 2.22
N PHE A 213 14.76 6.93 1.71
CA PHE A 213 13.65 7.72 1.18
C PHE A 213 12.34 7.36 1.87
N ALA A 214 11.41 8.30 1.84
CA ALA A 214 10.03 8.07 2.22
C ALA A 214 9.09 8.51 1.09
N LEU A 215 8.14 7.65 0.73
CA LEU A 215 7.01 8.03 -0.11
C LEU A 215 6.14 9.01 0.68
N ARG A 216 5.83 10.17 0.10
CA ARG A 216 5.07 11.20 0.81
C ARG A 216 3.64 10.76 1.11
N SER A 217 3.11 11.16 2.28
CA SER A 217 1.76 10.78 2.74
C SER A 217 0.63 11.17 1.79
N LYS A 218 0.81 12.17 0.92
CA LYS A 218 -0.18 12.49 -0.12
C LYS A 218 -0.51 11.30 -1.02
N TYR A 219 0.44 10.40 -1.27
CA TYR A 219 0.22 9.22 -2.10
C TYR A 219 -0.56 8.11 -1.37
N ILE A 220 -0.62 8.12 -0.03
CA ILE A 220 -1.58 7.31 0.73
C ILE A 220 -3.01 7.73 0.38
N ILE A 221 -3.24 9.04 0.31
CA ILE A 221 -4.56 9.61 -0.01
C ILE A 221 -4.91 9.31 -1.47
N GLU A 222 -3.97 9.45 -2.40
CA GLU A 222 -4.19 9.11 -3.81
C GLU A 222 -4.48 7.62 -4.01
N ALA A 223 -3.72 6.73 -3.37
CA ALA A 223 -3.96 5.29 -3.40
C ALA A 223 -5.34 4.93 -2.84
N LEU A 224 -5.73 5.55 -1.72
CA LEU A 224 -7.06 5.35 -1.16
C LEU A 224 -8.16 5.86 -2.10
N ASN A 225 -8.01 7.05 -2.67
CA ASN A 225 -8.97 7.61 -3.62
C ASN A 225 -9.11 6.71 -4.86
N ALA A 226 -8.01 6.13 -5.35
CA ALA A 226 -8.03 5.18 -6.45
C ALA A 226 -8.80 3.90 -6.07
N LEU A 227 -8.53 3.33 -4.89
CA LEU A 227 -9.26 2.18 -4.35
C LEU A 227 -10.77 2.47 -4.19
N GLN A 228 -11.13 3.67 -3.73
CA GLN A 228 -12.52 4.08 -3.51
C GLN A 228 -13.33 4.32 -4.78
N LYS A 229 -12.71 4.27 -5.96
CA LYS A 229 -13.45 4.20 -7.23
C LYS A 229 -14.25 2.91 -7.33
N ASP A 230 -13.78 1.82 -6.71
CA ASP A 230 -14.61 0.64 -6.49
C ASP A 230 -15.59 0.92 -5.33
N SER A 231 -16.89 0.82 -5.65
CA SER A 231 -18.00 0.95 -4.71
C SER A 231 -17.86 0.12 -3.43
N SER A 232 -17.15 -1.00 -3.49
CA SER A 232 -16.93 -1.93 -2.39
C SER A 232 -16.11 -1.31 -1.25
N TYR A 233 -15.32 -0.26 -1.54
CA TYR A 233 -14.37 0.35 -0.61
C TYR A 233 -14.69 1.82 -0.24
N LYS A 234 -15.85 2.35 -0.65
CA LYS A 234 -16.25 3.77 -0.44
C LYS A 234 -16.23 4.28 1.00
N ASN A 235 -16.28 3.39 2.00
CA ASN A 235 -16.46 3.75 3.41
C ASN A 235 -15.18 3.64 4.26
N ILE A 236 -14.00 3.64 3.62
CA ILE A 236 -12.71 3.69 4.32
C ILE A 236 -12.43 5.16 4.69
N LYS A 237 -12.10 5.42 5.96
CA LYS A 237 -11.84 6.76 6.49
C LYS A 237 -10.44 6.82 7.09
N LEU A 238 -9.59 7.66 6.52
CA LEU A 238 -8.28 7.95 7.10
C LEU A 238 -8.43 8.68 8.43
N PRO A 239 -7.53 8.46 9.39
CA PRO A 239 -7.49 9.25 10.60
C PRO A 239 -7.02 10.68 10.29
N THR A 240 -7.80 11.67 10.74
CA THR A 240 -7.58 13.09 10.42
C THR A 240 -7.04 13.90 11.59
N SER A 241 -7.08 13.36 12.82
CA SER A 241 -6.56 14.00 14.03
C SER A 241 -5.59 13.07 14.74
N SER A 242 -4.63 13.65 15.47
CA SER A 242 -3.64 12.93 16.24
C SER A 242 -3.87 13.17 17.73
N ALA A 243 -4.06 12.10 18.50
CA ALA A 243 -4.11 12.12 19.95
C ALA A 243 -2.71 12.13 20.59
N LEU A 244 -1.67 12.10 19.76
CA LEU A 244 -0.27 11.99 20.18
C LEU A 244 0.42 13.35 20.35
N LYS A 245 -0.20 14.42 19.86
CA LYS A 245 0.35 15.77 19.95
C LYS A 245 0.56 16.17 21.42
N GLY A 246 1.77 16.60 21.74
CA GLY A 246 2.15 17.04 23.09
C GLY A 246 2.53 15.91 24.07
N LYS A 247 2.35 14.64 23.69
CA LYS A 247 2.89 13.51 24.47
C LYS A 247 4.41 13.40 24.27
N ASP A 248 5.11 12.90 25.29
CA ASP A 248 6.53 12.57 25.15
C ASP A 248 6.74 11.40 24.18
N ARG A 249 7.97 11.26 23.66
CA ARG A 249 8.30 10.29 22.63
C ARG A 249 8.03 8.84 23.07
N THR A 250 8.28 8.51 24.33
CA THR A 250 8.06 7.15 24.85
C THR A 250 6.58 6.81 24.87
N GLN A 251 5.73 7.74 25.31
CA GLN A 251 4.27 7.58 25.26
C GLN A 251 3.76 7.47 23.83
N GLN A 252 4.30 8.27 22.90
CA GLN A 252 3.96 8.19 21.49
C GLN A 252 4.26 6.80 20.94
N VAL A 253 5.49 6.33 21.13
CA VAL A 253 5.95 5.02 20.63
C VAL A 253 5.11 3.88 21.20
N LYS A 254 4.88 3.87 22.51
CA LYS A 254 4.05 2.86 23.16
C LYS A 254 2.64 2.80 22.58
N THR A 255 2.06 3.96 22.26
CA THR A 255 0.69 4.05 21.74
C THR A 255 0.60 3.68 20.26
N ILE A 256 1.61 4.03 19.45
CA ILE A 256 1.63 3.73 18.01
C ILE A 256 1.91 2.24 17.75
N GLY A 257 2.72 1.57 18.60
CA GLY A 257 3.17 0.20 18.37
C GLY A 257 2.05 -0.81 18.08
N ASP A 258 0.89 -0.67 18.75
CA ASP A 258 -0.27 -1.55 18.55
C ASP A 258 -0.89 -1.44 17.15
N TYR A 259 -0.56 -0.39 16.40
CA TYR A 259 -1.09 -0.06 15.07
C TYR A 259 -0.05 -0.26 13.95
N VAL A 260 1.13 -0.79 14.30
CA VAL A 260 2.21 -1.13 13.37
C VAL A 260 2.37 -2.64 13.36
N PHE A 261 2.35 -3.20 12.17
CA PHE A 261 2.31 -4.64 11.93
C PHE A 261 3.52 -5.08 11.12
N MET A 262 4.07 -6.23 11.47
CA MET A 262 4.99 -6.93 10.59
C MET A 262 4.17 -7.54 9.45
N VAL A 263 4.60 -7.29 8.22
CA VAL A 263 4.00 -7.88 7.01
C VAL A 263 4.82 -9.09 6.62
N LYS A 264 4.14 -10.24 6.51
CA LYS A 264 4.75 -11.50 6.12
C LYS A 264 4.10 -12.04 4.85
N VAL A 265 4.91 -12.64 4.00
CA VAL A 265 4.54 -13.20 2.69
C VAL A 265 5.10 -14.61 2.57
N ASP A 266 4.54 -15.42 1.67
CA ASP A 266 5.03 -16.77 1.37
C ASP A 266 6.24 -16.80 0.43
#